data_AF-A0A8E2F255-F1
#
_entry.id   AF-A0A8E2F255-F1
#
_cell.length_a   1.000
_cell.length_b   1.000
_cell.length_c   1.000
_cell.angle_alpha   90.00
_cell.angle_beta   90.00
_cell.angle_gamma   90.00
#
_symmetry.space_group_name_H-M   'P 1'
#
loop_
_entity.id
_entity.type
_entity.pdbx_description
1 polymer ?
#
loop_
_entity_poly.entity_id
_entity_poly.type
_entity_poly.pdbx_seq_one_letter_code
_entity_poly.pdbx_strand_id
1 'polypeptide(L)'
;MLPWAENRMVVRAQCFFWNPGHTLQKSLTGLLRSLLLQLLQQTPDLIPQVVNSSKWNTARTPGNHTIDRSDVELQKTLHEYIFCVRKSTKVFLLIDGLDEFEGTDETREELIDLFKDLASLENVKICLSSRPWNIFRDAFSGFPQLRLEDLTHGDIRKYVNTQLHTHIRFRHLLRYDKRNAERLIAAITDKAAGVFLWVRLVTRELLKGLRDGDDIRILWRKLEGIPADLSEYFQSLMDSIDDHHRQEASVLLQIAL
;
A
#
# COMPACT_ATOMS: atom_id res chain seq x y z
N MET A 1 -15.79 -6.12 11.50
CA MET A 1 -16.81 -6.19 10.41
C MET A 1 -18.17 -6.71 10.88
N LEU A 2 -18.24 -7.82 11.63
CA LEU A 2 -19.51 -8.43 12.07
C LEU A 2 -20.52 -7.47 12.77
N PRO A 3 -20.10 -6.55 13.66
CA PRO A 3 -21.04 -5.64 14.32
C PRO A 3 -21.73 -4.66 13.35
N TRP A 4 -21.01 -4.19 12.32
CA TRP A 4 -21.56 -3.25 11.34
C TRP A 4 -22.45 -3.92 10.29
N ALA A 5 -22.19 -5.19 10.01
CA ALA A 5 -22.99 -5.92 9.04
C ALA A 5 -24.42 -6.16 9.54
N GLU A 6 -24.68 -6.16 10.86
CA GLU A 6 -26.01 -6.37 11.45
C GLU A 6 -26.72 -7.61 10.88
N ASN A 7 -25.98 -8.72 10.68
CA ASN A 7 -26.46 -9.95 10.02
C ASN A 7 -26.92 -9.78 8.55
N ARG A 8 -26.67 -8.64 7.91
CA ARG A 8 -26.89 -8.41 6.47
C ARG A 8 -25.75 -9.00 5.65
N MET A 9 -26.04 -9.28 4.38
CA MET A 9 -25.02 -9.72 3.43
C MET A 9 -23.96 -8.62 3.27
N VAL A 10 -22.69 -9.00 3.16
CA VAL A 10 -21.59 -8.06 2.87
C VAL A 10 -20.98 -8.42 1.52
N VAL A 11 -21.05 -7.49 0.58
CA VAL A 11 -20.32 -7.58 -0.68
C VAL A 11 -19.02 -6.78 -0.57
N ARG A 12 -17.96 -7.29 -1.20
CA ARG A 12 -16.63 -6.69 -1.08
C ARG A 12 -16.03 -6.44 -2.45
N ALA A 13 -15.40 -5.30 -2.64
CA ALA A 13 -14.58 -5.07 -3.81
C ALA A 13 -13.27 -4.43 -3.40
N GLN A 14 -12.22 -4.77 -4.12
CA GLN A 14 -10.88 -4.26 -3.86
C GLN A 14 -10.22 -3.76 -5.14
N CYS A 15 -9.40 -2.73 -5.02
CA CYS A 15 -8.57 -2.23 -6.11
C CYS A 15 -7.22 -1.80 -5.53
N PHE A 16 -6.17 -2.04 -6.30
CA PHE A 16 -4.83 -1.61 -5.98
C PHE A 16 -4.33 -0.79 -7.15
N PHE A 17 -3.97 0.46 -6.89
CA PHE A 17 -3.28 1.27 -7.87
C PHE A 17 -1.83 0.82 -7.96
N TRP A 18 -1.36 0.63 -9.18
CA TRP A 18 0.00 0.17 -9.44
C TRP A 18 0.65 1.08 -10.48
N ASN A 19 1.55 1.96 -10.03
CA ASN A 19 2.19 2.95 -10.90
C ASN A 19 3.01 2.32 -12.05
N PRO A 20 3.78 1.23 -11.85
CA PRO A 20 4.43 0.50 -12.94
C PRO A 20 3.46 -0.28 -13.83
N GLY A 21 2.18 -0.34 -13.47
CA GLY A 21 1.14 -1.09 -14.17
C GLY A 21 0.65 -0.45 -15.46
N HIS A 22 -0.30 -1.14 -16.11
CA HIS A 22 -1.00 -0.61 -17.27
C HIS A 22 -1.84 0.62 -16.89
N THR A 23 -2.15 1.50 -17.86
CA THR A 23 -2.94 2.73 -17.65
C THR A 23 -4.24 2.49 -16.87
N LEU A 24 -4.94 1.38 -17.10
CA LEU A 24 -6.15 1.05 -16.34
C LEU A 24 -5.87 0.75 -14.85
N GLN A 25 -4.70 0.23 -14.50
CA GLN A 25 -4.35 -0.06 -13.10
C GLN A 25 -4.01 1.20 -12.30
N LYS A 26 -3.96 2.38 -12.93
CA LYS A 26 -3.65 3.66 -12.30
C LYS A 26 -4.66 4.76 -12.62
N SER A 27 -5.81 4.42 -13.23
CA SER A 27 -6.83 5.39 -13.64
C SER A 27 -8.17 5.21 -12.92
N LEU A 28 -8.99 6.27 -12.94
CA LEU A 28 -10.34 6.27 -12.37
C LEU A 28 -11.24 5.25 -13.08
N THR A 29 -11.15 5.19 -14.42
CA THR A 29 -11.85 4.20 -15.23
C THR A 29 -11.57 2.78 -14.76
N GLY A 30 -10.31 2.43 -14.52
CA GLY A 30 -9.96 1.07 -14.11
C GLY A 30 -10.36 0.76 -12.67
N LEU A 31 -10.27 1.73 -11.76
CA LEU A 31 -10.86 1.62 -10.41
C LEU A 31 -12.35 1.28 -10.52
N LEU A 32 -13.14 2.13 -11.20
CA LEU A 32 -14.59 1.97 -11.28
C LEU A 32 -15.00 0.66 -11.96
N ARG A 33 -14.33 0.28 -13.06
CA ARG A 33 -14.57 -0.99 -13.75
C ARG A 33 -14.27 -2.18 -12.82
N SER A 34 -13.15 -2.14 -12.09
CA SER A 34 -12.75 -3.22 -11.19
C SER A 34 -13.75 -3.39 -10.04
N LEU A 35 -14.19 -2.28 -9.43
CA LEU A 35 -15.17 -2.31 -8.35
C LEU A 35 -16.51 -2.84 -8.85
N LEU A 36 -17.06 -2.28 -9.93
CA LEU A 36 -18.34 -2.70 -10.50
C LEU A 36 -18.33 -4.18 -10.90
N LEU A 37 -17.27 -4.66 -11.53
CA LEU A 37 -17.15 -6.06 -11.92
C LEU A 37 -17.24 -6.99 -10.70
N GLN A 38 -16.45 -6.73 -9.66
CA GLN A 38 -16.42 -7.55 -8.45
C GLN A 38 -17.75 -7.52 -7.69
N LEU A 39 -18.36 -6.34 -7.58
CA LEU A 39 -19.65 -6.15 -6.92
C LEU A 39 -20.77 -6.90 -7.66
N LEU A 40 -20.86 -6.74 -8.98
CA LEU A 40 -21.87 -7.39 -9.81
C LEU A 40 -21.69 -8.91 -9.89
N GLN A 41 -20.46 -9.42 -9.82
CA GLN A 41 -20.20 -10.86 -9.73
C GLN A 41 -20.77 -11.50 -8.45
N GLN A 42 -20.81 -10.74 -7.35
CA GLN A 42 -21.39 -11.21 -6.08
C GLN A 42 -22.91 -11.07 -6.03
N THR A 43 -23.49 -10.21 -6.86
CA THR A 43 -24.94 -10.01 -6.98
C THR A 43 -25.38 -9.98 -8.45
N PRO A 44 -25.30 -11.10 -9.18
CA PRO A 44 -25.59 -11.14 -10.61
C PRO A 44 -27.01 -10.71 -10.96
N ASP A 45 -27.97 -10.93 -10.06
CA ASP A 45 -29.38 -10.59 -10.22
C ASP A 45 -29.63 -9.08 -10.39
N LEU A 46 -28.67 -8.24 -10.00
CA LEU A 46 -28.75 -6.78 -10.12
C LEU A 46 -28.20 -6.26 -11.45
N ILE A 47 -27.50 -7.08 -12.23
CA ILE A 47 -26.94 -6.67 -13.52
C ILE A 47 -28.02 -6.05 -14.43
N PRO A 48 -29.22 -6.64 -14.60
CA PRO A 48 -30.25 -6.07 -15.48
C PRO A 48 -30.82 -4.74 -14.97
N GLN A 49 -30.72 -4.48 -13.65
CA GLN A 49 -31.24 -3.26 -13.04
C GLN A 49 -30.24 -2.10 -13.11
N VAL A 50 -28.95 -2.42 -12.96
CA VAL A 50 -27.86 -1.46 -12.84
C VAL A 50 -27.21 -1.17 -14.20
N VAL A 51 -27.17 -2.15 -15.10
CA VAL A 51 -26.62 -1.97 -16.45
C VAL A 51 -27.76 -1.61 -17.38
N ASN A 52 -27.79 -0.35 -17.84
CA ASN A 52 -28.80 0.17 -18.77
C ASN A 52 -29.08 -0.83 -19.92
N SER A 53 -30.34 -1.26 -20.03
CA SER A 53 -30.81 -2.28 -20.97
C SER A 53 -30.55 -1.93 -22.43
N SER A 54 -30.58 -0.64 -22.79
CA SER A 54 -30.24 -0.19 -24.16
C SER A 54 -28.77 -0.50 -24.52
N LYS A 55 -27.85 -0.32 -23.57
CA LYS A 55 -26.40 -0.54 -23.76
C LYS A 55 -26.01 -2.01 -23.63
N TRP A 56 -26.71 -2.78 -22.80
CA TRP A 56 -26.57 -4.24 -22.75
C TRP A 56 -26.85 -4.88 -24.12
N ASN A 57 -27.86 -4.35 -24.82
CA ASN A 57 -28.18 -4.79 -26.17
C ASN A 57 -27.10 -4.37 -27.18
N THR A 58 -26.53 -3.16 -27.06
CA THR A 58 -25.41 -2.71 -27.91
C THR A 58 -24.14 -3.51 -27.69
N ALA A 59 -23.86 -3.93 -26.45
CA ALA A 59 -22.72 -4.76 -26.06
C ALA A 59 -22.73 -6.14 -26.71
N ARG A 60 -23.94 -6.67 -26.93
CA ARG A 60 -24.18 -7.99 -27.54
C ARG A 60 -24.14 -7.95 -29.07
N THR A 61 -24.04 -6.77 -29.68
CA THR A 61 -23.93 -6.63 -31.12
C THR A 61 -22.51 -7.00 -31.56
N PRO A 62 -22.32 -8.03 -32.42
CA PRO A 62 -21.00 -8.40 -32.92
C PRO A 62 -20.34 -7.22 -33.64
N GLY A 63 -19.08 -6.92 -33.32
CA GLY A 63 -18.31 -5.85 -33.96
C GLY A 63 -18.24 -4.51 -33.21
N ASN A 64 -18.96 -4.35 -32.09
CA ASN A 64 -18.92 -3.13 -31.26
C ASN A 64 -18.42 -3.46 -29.84
N HIS A 65 -17.15 -3.86 -29.73
CA HIS A 65 -16.56 -4.32 -28.45
C HIS A 65 -16.07 -3.20 -27.54
N THR A 66 -16.02 -1.96 -28.01
CA THR A 66 -15.65 -0.79 -27.21
C THR A 66 -16.90 -0.08 -26.73
N ILE A 67 -17.49 -0.59 -25.65
CA ILE A 67 -18.33 0.26 -24.82
C ILE A 67 -17.36 1.13 -24.02
N ASP A 68 -16.95 2.25 -24.60
CA ASP A 68 -16.21 3.24 -23.83
C ASP A 68 -17.20 3.91 -22.88
N ARG A 69 -17.37 3.30 -21.70
CA ARG A 69 -18.14 3.91 -20.61
C ARG A 69 -17.27 5.02 -20.05
N SER A 70 -17.71 6.27 -20.22
CA SER A 70 -17.08 7.41 -19.58
C SER A 70 -17.08 7.22 -18.06
N ASP A 71 -16.11 7.84 -17.38
CA ASP A 71 -16.01 7.75 -15.91
C ASP A 71 -17.28 8.25 -15.22
N VAL A 72 -17.93 9.28 -15.78
CA VAL A 72 -19.24 9.77 -15.33
C VAL A 72 -20.30 8.68 -15.34
N GLU A 73 -20.37 7.88 -16.41
CA GLU A 73 -21.33 6.78 -16.50
C GLU A 73 -21.00 5.66 -15.49
N LEU A 74 -19.72 5.32 -15.36
CA LEU A 74 -19.28 4.31 -14.42
C LEU A 74 -19.55 4.71 -12.97
N GLN A 75 -19.30 5.97 -12.60
CA GLN A 75 -19.66 6.51 -11.30
C GLN A 75 -21.17 6.44 -11.08
N LYS A 76 -21.99 6.85 -12.06
CA LYS A 76 -23.44 6.74 -11.96
C LYS A 76 -23.90 5.30 -11.74
N THR A 77 -23.34 4.37 -12.49
CA THR A 77 -23.61 2.92 -12.38
C THR A 77 -23.26 2.40 -10.97
N LEU A 78 -22.13 2.85 -10.40
CA LEU A 78 -21.72 2.48 -9.05
C LEU A 78 -22.69 3.02 -7.99
N HIS A 79 -23.12 4.27 -8.12
CA HIS A 79 -24.13 4.84 -7.24
C HIS A 79 -25.47 4.11 -7.34
N GLU A 80 -25.93 3.80 -8.55
CA GLU A 80 -27.15 3.01 -8.79
C GLU A 80 -27.04 1.62 -8.16
N TYR A 81 -25.90 0.94 -8.30
CA TYR A 81 -25.63 -0.34 -7.63
C TYR A 81 -25.79 -0.24 -6.11
N ILE A 82 -25.07 0.70 -5.49
CA ILE A 82 -25.05 0.88 -4.03
C ILE A 82 -26.46 1.23 -3.53
N PHE A 83 -27.18 2.05 -4.29
CA PHE A 83 -28.56 2.39 -4.00
C PHE A 83 -29.47 1.15 -4.03
N CYS A 84 -29.39 0.31 -5.06
CA CYS A 84 -30.21 -0.90 -5.16
C CYS A 84 -30.01 -1.86 -3.99
N VAL A 85 -28.77 -2.00 -3.50
CA VAL A 85 -28.44 -2.96 -2.43
C VAL A 85 -28.65 -2.43 -1.01
N ARG A 86 -28.92 -1.14 -0.84
CA ARG A 86 -28.82 -0.42 0.45
C ARG A 86 -29.60 -1.01 1.63
N LYS A 87 -30.73 -1.68 1.36
CA LYS A 87 -31.60 -2.24 2.41
C LYS A 87 -31.09 -3.58 2.92
N SER A 88 -30.67 -4.47 2.01
CA SER A 88 -30.35 -5.87 2.30
C SER A 88 -28.86 -6.15 2.46
N THR A 89 -28.00 -5.25 1.99
CA THR A 89 -26.58 -5.54 1.81
C THR A 89 -25.72 -4.34 2.25
N LYS A 90 -24.58 -4.66 2.86
CA LYS A 90 -23.51 -3.71 3.16
C LYS A 90 -22.37 -3.87 2.14
N VAL A 91 -21.77 -2.78 1.71
CA VAL A 91 -20.71 -2.73 0.70
C VAL A 91 -19.41 -2.33 1.36
N PHE A 92 -18.38 -3.15 1.24
CA PHE A 92 -17.04 -2.83 1.72
C PHE A 92 -16.06 -2.67 0.55
N LEU A 93 -15.41 -1.52 0.49
CA LEU A 93 -14.43 -1.18 -0.53
C LEU A 93 -13.03 -1.10 0.10
N LEU A 94 -12.06 -1.79 -0.49
CA LEU A 94 -10.66 -1.74 -0.06
C LEU A 94 -9.81 -1.19 -1.21
N ILE A 95 -9.30 0.02 -1.07
CA ILE A 95 -8.50 0.69 -2.11
C ILE A 95 -7.10 0.92 -1.56
N ASP A 96 -6.11 0.40 -2.26
CA ASP A 96 -4.72 0.48 -1.87
C ASP A 96 -3.88 1.28 -2.87
N GLY A 97 -2.95 2.08 -2.35
CA GLY A 97 -2.02 2.91 -3.12
C GLY A 97 -2.62 4.17 -3.75
N LEU A 98 -3.44 4.98 -3.06
CA LEU A 98 -4.02 6.20 -3.69
C LEU A 98 -2.97 7.17 -4.28
N ASP A 99 -1.76 7.21 -3.72
CA ASP A 99 -0.65 8.00 -4.25
C ASP A 99 -0.09 7.49 -5.58
N GLU A 100 -0.40 6.25 -5.96
CA GLU A 100 -0.05 5.65 -7.24
C GLU A 100 -1.08 5.93 -8.35
N PHE A 101 -2.17 6.65 -8.01
CA PHE A 101 -3.12 7.14 -8.99
C PHE A 101 -2.47 8.15 -9.96
N GLU A 102 -2.60 7.88 -11.25
CA GLU A 102 -2.11 8.72 -12.32
C GLU A 102 -3.14 9.81 -12.65
N GLY A 103 -2.77 11.06 -12.36
CA GLY A 103 -3.67 12.19 -12.49
C GLY A 103 -3.03 13.52 -12.13
N THR A 104 -3.77 14.61 -12.37
CA THR A 104 -3.45 15.94 -11.86
C THR A 104 -4.01 16.08 -10.43
N ASP A 105 -3.76 17.21 -9.78
CA ASP A 105 -4.34 17.45 -8.46
C ASP A 105 -5.87 17.56 -8.55
N GLU A 106 -6.40 18.12 -9.64
CA GLU A 106 -7.83 18.21 -9.89
C GLU A 106 -8.47 16.81 -10.00
N THR A 107 -7.87 15.87 -10.73
CA THR A 107 -8.44 14.52 -10.83
C THR A 107 -8.27 13.70 -9.54
N ARG A 108 -7.28 14.04 -8.70
CA ARG A 108 -7.18 13.49 -7.33
C ARG A 108 -8.26 14.05 -6.42
N GLU A 109 -8.60 15.33 -6.55
CA GLU A 109 -9.73 15.93 -5.83
C GLU A 109 -11.06 15.26 -6.23
N GLU A 110 -11.29 15.03 -7.53
CA GLU A 110 -12.46 14.27 -8.00
C GLU A 110 -12.52 12.85 -7.40
N LEU A 111 -11.37 12.15 -7.30
CA LEU A 111 -11.27 10.84 -6.69
C LEU A 111 -11.59 10.89 -5.18
N ILE A 112 -11.10 11.91 -4.48
CA ILE A 112 -11.35 12.16 -3.07
C ILE A 112 -12.84 12.41 -2.83
N ASP A 113 -13.46 13.26 -3.65
CA ASP A 113 -14.87 13.61 -3.54
C ASP A 113 -15.75 12.38 -3.78
N LEU A 114 -15.43 11.55 -4.78
CA LEU A 114 -16.09 10.26 -4.98
C LEU A 114 -16.03 9.40 -3.71
N PHE A 115 -14.87 9.25 -3.08
CA PHE A 115 -14.77 8.43 -1.87
C PHE A 115 -15.51 9.02 -0.66
N LYS A 116 -15.50 10.35 -0.51
CA LYS A 116 -16.28 11.03 0.55
C LYS A 116 -17.78 10.84 0.34
N ASP A 117 -18.25 11.00 -0.90
CA ASP A 117 -19.64 10.80 -1.27
C ASP A 117 -20.08 9.37 -0.97
N LEU A 118 -19.28 8.37 -1.37
CA LEU A 118 -19.56 6.97 -1.07
C LEU A 118 -19.50 6.65 0.42
N ALA A 119 -18.55 7.24 1.16
CA ALA A 119 -18.42 7.04 2.61
C ALA A 119 -19.56 7.69 3.41
N SER A 120 -20.28 8.65 2.84
CA SER A 120 -21.47 9.25 3.47
C SER A 120 -22.67 8.29 3.53
N LEU A 121 -22.64 7.20 2.74
CA LEU A 121 -23.71 6.22 2.67
C LEU A 121 -23.60 5.20 3.80
N GLU A 122 -24.67 5.05 4.59
CA GLU A 122 -24.71 4.19 5.80
C GLU A 122 -24.42 2.71 5.53
N ASN A 123 -24.68 2.24 4.31
CA ASN A 123 -24.44 0.87 3.89
C ASN A 123 -23.04 0.65 3.30
N VAL A 124 -22.19 1.67 3.24
CA VAL A 124 -20.85 1.60 2.64
C VAL A 124 -19.78 1.78 3.73
N LYS A 125 -18.71 1.01 3.62
CA LYS A 125 -17.44 1.27 4.32
C LYS A 125 -16.29 1.20 3.34
N ILE A 126 -15.34 2.09 3.53
CA ILE A 126 -14.17 2.20 2.67
C ILE A 126 -12.94 2.13 3.55
N CYS A 127 -11.97 1.34 3.14
CA CYS A 127 -10.62 1.32 3.68
C CYS A 127 -9.68 1.79 2.59
N LEU A 128 -8.98 2.90 2.84
CA LEU A 128 -8.06 3.54 1.92
C LEU A 128 -6.64 3.45 2.50
N SER A 129 -5.65 3.18 1.66
CA SER A 129 -4.22 3.34 1.99
C SER A 129 -3.53 4.23 0.96
N SER A 130 -2.59 5.04 1.46
CA SER A 130 -1.73 5.91 0.66
C SER A 130 -0.46 6.24 1.43
N ARG A 131 0.57 6.70 0.73
CA ARG A 131 1.65 7.49 1.34
C ARG A 131 1.09 8.76 2.00
N PRO A 132 1.82 9.37 2.97
CA PRO A 132 1.35 10.53 3.73
C PRO A 132 1.42 11.85 2.93
N TRP A 133 0.95 11.85 1.68
CA TRP A 133 0.83 13.06 0.86
C TRP A 133 -0.22 14.00 1.45
N ASN A 134 0.07 15.31 1.45
CA ASN A 134 -0.78 16.32 2.07
C ASN A 134 -2.22 16.28 1.54
N ILE A 135 -2.41 16.12 0.23
CA ILE A 135 -3.74 16.09 -0.42
C ILE A 135 -4.65 15.01 0.20
N PHE A 136 -4.16 13.79 0.40
CA PHE A 136 -4.94 12.71 1.02
C PHE A 136 -5.04 12.87 2.53
N ARG A 137 -3.93 13.22 3.20
CA ARG A 137 -3.90 13.39 4.66
C ARG A 137 -4.91 14.43 5.12
N ASP A 138 -4.93 15.59 4.45
CA ASP A 138 -5.76 16.72 4.82
C ASP A 138 -7.23 16.42 4.48
N ALA A 139 -7.49 15.85 3.29
CA ALA A 139 -8.82 15.46 2.84
C ALA A 139 -9.51 14.42 3.74
N PHE A 140 -8.76 13.47 4.30
CA PHE A 140 -9.29 12.38 5.12
C PHE A 140 -9.02 12.53 6.63
N SER A 141 -8.55 13.70 7.08
CA SER A 141 -8.21 13.98 8.48
C SER A 141 -9.36 13.79 9.48
N GLY A 142 -10.61 13.94 9.04
CA GLY A 142 -11.81 13.73 9.85
C GLY A 142 -12.23 12.26 10.02
N PHE A 143 -11.56 11.32 9.35
CA PHE A 143 -11.88 9.88 9.41
C PHE A 143 -10.92 9.13 10.34
N PRO A 144 -11.27 7.91 10.80
CA PRO A 144 -10.32 7.06 11.52
C PRO A 144 -9.09 6.75 10.67
N GLN A 145 -7.90 6.98 11.23
CA GLN A 145 -6.62 6.78 10.55
C GLN A 145 -5.74 5.79 11.32
N LEU A 146 -4.95 5.02 10.57
CA LEU A 146 -3.94 4.10 11.09
C LEU A 146 -2.61 4.42 10.42
N ARG A 147 -1.62 4.86 11.20
CA ARG A 147 -0.24 5.05 10.74
C ARG A 147 0.53 3.78 11.03
N LEU A 148 0.99 3.08 10.00
CA LEU A 148 1.64 1.79 10.16
C LEU A 148 3.02 1.97 10.80
N GLU A 149 3.74 3.03 10.46
CA GLU A 149 5.06 3.38 10.98
C GLU A 149 5.08 3.54 12.51
N ASP A 150 3.97 3.97 13.11
CA ASP A 150 3.82 4.13 14.56
C ASP A 150 3.60 2.79 15.29
N LEU A 151 3.25 1.73 14.55
CA LEU A 151 2.85 0.43 15.09
C LEU A 151 3.90 -0.67 14.89
N THR A 152 4.95 -0.42 14.12
CA THR A 152 5.95 -1.44 13.77
C THR A 152 7.12 -1.54 14.75
N HIS A 153 7.30 -0.59 15.67
CA HIS A 153 8.48 -0.52 16.56
C HIS A 153 8.75 -1.81 17.33
N GLY A 154 7.71 -2.39 17.95
CA GLY A 154 7.82 -3.63 18.71
C GLY A 154 8.22 -4.84 17.85
N ASP A 155 7.62 -4.96 16.66
CA ASP A 155 7.92 -6.04 15.72
C ASP A 155 9.31 -5.88 15.10
N ILE A 156 9.74 -4.65 14.81
CA ILE A 156 11.09 -4.33 14.36
C ILE A 156 12.09 -4.76 15.42
N ARG A 157 11.89 -4.36 16.67
CA ARG A 157 12.78 -4.73 17.78
C ARG A 157 12.89 -6.24 17.91
N LYS A 158 11.75 -6.94 17.87
CA LYS A 158 11.70 -8.41 17.91
C LYS A 158 12.44 -9.03 16.74
N TYR A 159 12.27 -8.50 15.52
CA TYR A 159 12.96 -8.96 14.33
C TYR A 159 14.48 -8.81 14.46
N VAL A 160 14.96 -7.59 14.74
CA VAL A 160 16.40 -7.28 14.89
C VAL A 160 17.02 -8.18 15.96
N ASN A 161 16.36 -8.27 17.12
CA ASN A 161 16.79 -9.14 18.20
C ASN A 161 16.92 -10.58 17.73
N THR A 162 15.88 -11.15 17.12
CA THR A 162 15.86 -12.54 16.65
C THR A 162 16.97 -12.80 15.63
N GLN A 163 17.13 -11.92 14.65
CA GLN A 163 18.12 -12.07 13.58
C GLN A 163 19.55 -12.00 14.12
N LEU A 164 19.89 -11.00 14.93
CA LEU A 164 21.23 -10.87 15.48
C LEU A 164 21.59 -12.03 16.42
N HIS A 165 20.61 -12.56 17.18
CA HIS A 165 20.81 -13.72 18.06
C HIS A 165 21.17 -15.01 17.31
N THR A 166 20.89 -15.10 16.01
CA THR A 166 21.30 -16.27 15.21
C THR A 166 22.83 -16.38 15.12
N HIS A 167 23.56 -15.26 15.21
CA HIS A 167 25.00 -15.24 15.02
C HIS A 167 25.77 -15.49 16.33
N ILE A 168 26.73 -16.42 16.33
CA ILE A 168 27.48 -16.80 17.53
C ILE A 168 28.26 -15.64 18.15
N ARG A 169 28.89 -14.78 17.32
CA ARG A 169 29.64 -13.60 17.81
C ARG A 169 28.73 -12.58 18.50
N PHE A 170 27.49 -12.41 18.04
CA PHE A 170 26.54 -11.51 18.71
C PHE A 170 26.05 -12.09 20.04
N ARG A 171 25.81 -13.41 20.11
CA ARG A 171 25.53 -14.09 21.39
C ARG A 171 26.68 -13.95 22.39
N HIS A 172 27.93 -13.97 21.93
CA HIS A 172 29.09 -13.69 22.77
C HIS A 172 29.10 -12.23 23.23
N LEU A 173 28.87 -11.28 22.32
CA LEU A 173 28.75 -9.86 22.67
C LEU A 173 27.68 -9.63 23.73
N LEU A 174 26.50 -10.25 23.61
CA LEU A 174 25.43 -10.17 24.62
C LEU A 174 25.85 -10.70 26.00
N ARG A 175 26.75 -11.69 26.06
CA ARG A 175 27.23 -12.26 27.32
C ARG A 175 28.29 -11.39 28.00
N TYR A 176 29.23 -10.86 27.22
CA TYR A 176 30.38 -10.11 27.75
C TYR A 176 30.16 -8.59 27.82
N ASP A 177 29.31 -8.06 26.94
CA ASP A 177 28.98 -6.64 26.83
C ASP A 177 27.50 -6.45 26.46
N LYS A 178 26.63 -6.94 27.36
CA LYS A 178 25.17 -6.88 27.23
C LYS A 178 24.67 -5.47 26.92
N ARG A 179 25.23 -4.47 27.61
CA ARG A 179 24.81 -3.07 27.49
C ARG A 179 25.00 -2.55 26.07
N ASN A 180 26.16 -2.77 25.44
CA ASN A 180 26.38 -2.29 24.07
C ASN A 180 25.62 -3.11 23.03
N ALA A 181 25.42 -4.42 23.25
CA ALA A 181 24.58 -5.24 22.39
C ALA A 181 23.11 -4.77 22.39
N GLU A 182 22.53 -4.51 23.56
CA GLU A 182 21.15 -4.01 23.69
C GLU A 182 21.01 -2.59 23.12
N ARG A 183 22.00 -1.72 23.32
CA ARG A 183 22.02 -0.38 22.70
C ARG A 183 22.07 -0.45 21.19
N LEU A 184 22.81 -1.40 20.61
CA LEU A 184 22.86 -1.58 19.16
C LEU A 184 21.48 -1.98 18.62
N ILE A 185 20.79 -2.93 19.28
CA ILE A 185 19.42 -3.32 18.90
C ILE A 185 18.47 -2.12 18.98
N ALA A 186 18.53 -1.35 20.07
CA ALA A 186 17.70 -0.16 20.25
C ALA A 186 17.96 0.87 19.15
N ALA A 187 19.24 1.17 18.87
CA ALA A 187 19.59 2.14 17.83
C ALA A 187 19.14 1.71 16.43
N ILE A 188 19.23 0.42 16.07
CA ILE A 188 18.67 -0.08 14.80
C ILE A 188 17.15 0.11 14.78
N THR A 189 16.49 -0.22 15.89
CA THR A 189 15.02 -0.13 15.99
C THR A 189 14.55 1.31 15.85
N ASP A 190 15.19 2.25 16.54
CA ASP A 190 14.79 3.66 16.56
C ASP A 190 15.14 4.34 15.23
N LYS A 191 16.30 4.02 14.64
CA LYS A 191 16.75 4.59 13.37
C LYS A 191 15.92 4.09 12.17
N ALA A 192 15.19 2.98 12.32
CA ALA A 192 14.36 2.44 11.27
C ALA A 192 13.15 3.30 10.90
N ALA A 193 12.71 4.21 11.78
CA ALA A 193 11.54 5.07 11.57
C ALA A 193 10.30 4.30 11.04
N GLY A 194 10.10 3.08 11.54
CA GLY A 194 8.99 2.20 11.15
C GLY A 194 9.14 1.44 9.82
N VAL A 195 10.24 1.63 9.09
CA VAL A 195 10.46 1.07 7.74
C VAL A 195 11.10 -0.32 7.79
N PHE A 196 10.31 -1.37 7.61
CA PHE A 196 10.79 -2.77 7.67
C PHE A 196 11.85 -3.13 6.63
N LEU A 197 11.76 -2.56 5.42
CA LEU A 197 12.75 -2.80 4.37
C LEU A 197 14.13 -2.32 4.82
N TRP A 198 14.21 -1.12 5.40
CA TRP A 198 15.42 -0.57 5.99
C TRP A 198 16.00 -1.50 7.05
N VAL A 199 15.16 -1.95 8.00
CA VAL A 199 15.56 -2.87 9.07
C VAL A 199 16.19 -4.14 8.52
N ARG A 200 15.57 -4.74 7.50
CA ARG A 200 16.07 -5.96 6.86
C ARG A 200 17.44 -5.74 6.22
N LEU A 201 17.62 -4.62 5.52
CA LEU A 201 18.87 -4.29 4.84
C LEU A 201 20.00 -4.04 5.84
N VAL A 202 19.76 -3.21 6.86
CA VAL A 202 20.74 -2.90 7.91
C VAL A 202 21.10 -4.12 8.72
N THR A 203 20.12 -4.92 9.15
CA THR A 203 20.37 -6.14 9.92
C THR A 203 21.24 -7.13 9.12
N ARG A 204 21.01 -7.25 7.80
CA ARG A 204 21.81 -8.10 6.92
C ARG A 204 23.25 -7.60 6.78
N GLU A 205 23.45 -6.29 6.66
CA GLU A 205 24.78 -5.67 6.62
C GLU A 205 25.55 -5.92 7.94
N LEU A 206 24.91 -5.71 9.09
CA LEU A 206 25.53 -5.97 10.39
C LEU A 206 25.83 -7.47 10.60
N LEU A 207 24.96 -8.37 10.14
CA LEU A 207 25.23 -9.81 10.12
C LEU A 207 26.40 -10.19 9.20
N LYS A 208 26.61 -9.45 8.10
CA LYS A 208 27.82 -9.60 7.26
C LYS A 208 29.06 -9.16 8.03
N GLY A 209 29.05 -7.98 8.66
CA GLY A 209 30.16 -7.53 9.50
C GLY A 209 30.50 -8.52 10.63
N LEU A 210 29.48 -9.06 11.29
CA LEU A 210 29.65 -10.10 12.29
C LEU A 210 30.29 -11.38 11.74
N ARG A 211 30.07 -11.74 10.46
CA ARG A 211 30.75 -12.87 9.81
C ARG A 211 32.21 -12.53 9.51
N ASP A 212 32.46 -11.30 9.07
CA ASP A 212 33.79 -10.82 8.67
C ASP A 212 34.73 -10.58 9.87
N GLY A 213 34.20 -10.52 11.09
CA GLY A 213 35.01 -10.37 12.31
C GLY A 213 34.91 -9.02 12.99
N ASP A 214 33.99 -8.17 12.53
CA ASP A 214 33.80 -6.83 13.06
C ASP A 214 33.49 -6.85 14.56
N ASP A 215 34.20 -6.01 15.30
CA ASP A 215 33.88 -5.72 16.68
C ASP A 215 32.69 -4.75 16.80
N ILE A 216 32.18 -4.56 18.01
CA ILE A 216 31.02 -3.70 18.26
C ILE A 216 31.24 -2.25 17.78
N ARG A 217 32.47 -1.73 17.82
CA ARG A 217 32.77 -0.35 17.38
C ARG A 217 32.63 -0.22 15.87
N ILE A 218 33.08 -1.23 15.12
CA ILE A 218 32.91 -1.27 13.66
C ILE A 218 31.44 -1.40 13.29
N LEU A 219 30.68 -2.26 13.99
CA LEU A 219 29.24 -2.40 13.77
C LEU A 219 28.49 -1.08 14.04
N TRP A 220 28.85 -0.35 15.10
CA TRP A 220 28.32 0.99 15.35
C TRP A 220 28.62 1.97 14.24
N ARG A 221 29.87 2.03 13.78
CA ARG A 221 30.27 2.91 12.67
C ARG A 221 29.49 2.61 11.39
N LYS A 222 29.28 1.31 11.08
CA LYS A 222 28.44 0.89 9.95
C LYS A 222 26.99 1.37 10.11
N LEU A 223 26.41 1.20 11.30
CA LEU A 223 25.06 1.68 11.58
C LEU A 223 24.94 3.19 11.44
N GLU A 224 25.91 3.96 11.95
CA GLU A 224 25.93 5.42 11.85
C GLU A 224 26.01 5.89 10.40
N GLY A 225 26.83 5.23 9.57
CA GLY A 225 27.01 5.56 8.16
C GLY A 225 25.82 5.23 7.25
N ILE A 226 24.85 4.44 7.72
CA ILE A 226 23.62 4.14 6.95
C ILE A 226 22.61 5.27 7.18
N PRO A 227 22.13 6.00 6.16
CA PRO A 227 21.07 7.00 6.31
C PRO A 227 19.79 6.40 6.91
N ALA A 228 19.05 7.17 7.71
CA ALA A 228 17.75 6.73 8.23
C ALA A 228 16.65 6.81 7.14
N ASP A 229 16.74 7.81 6.25
CA ASP A 229 15.85 7.93 5.11
C ASP A 229 16.16 6.86 4.06
N LEU A 230 15.12 6.16 3.61
CA LEU A 230 15.27 5.07 2.67
C LEU A 230 15.69 5.57 1.27
N SER A 231 15.29 6.78 0.88
CA SER A 231 15.68 7.38 -0.40
C SER A 231 17.17 7.75 -0.38
N GLU A 232 17.65 8.37 0.70
CA GLU A 232 19.08 8.62 0.91
C GLU A 232 19.89 7.30 0.94
N TYR A 233 19.34 6.25 1.56
CA TYR A 233 19.98 4.94 1.56
C TYR A 233 20.04 4.33 0.15
N PHE A 234 18.94 4.36 -0.62
CA PHE A 234 18.96 3.91 -2.01
C PHE A 234 19.89 4.76 -2.88
N GLN A 235 19.96 6.07 -2.66
CA GLN A 235 20.91 6.94 -3.34
C GLN A 235 22.34 6.48 -3.05
N SER A 236 22.69 6.22 -1.80
CA SER A 236 24.02 5.71 -1.45
C SER A 236 24.35 4.35 -2.08
N LEU A 237 23.33 3.47 -2.24
CA LEU A 237 23.49 2.20 -2.94
C LEU A 237 23.70 2.42 -4.45
N MET A 238 22.94 3.32 -5.06
CA MET A 238 23.08 3.68 -6.48
C MET A 238 24.44 4.32 -6.76
N ASP A 239 24.92 5.18 -5.86
CA ASP A 239 26.22 5.85 -5.98
C ASP A 239 27.38 4.85 -5.87
N SER A 240 27.19 3.75 -5.13
CA SER A 240 28.18 2.67 -5.01
C SER A 240 28.30 1.78 -6.25
N ILE A 241 27.34 1.85 -7.17
CA ILE A 241 27.35 1.11 -8.43
C ILE A 241 28.10 1.92 -9.48
N ASP A 242 28.96 1.26 -10.27
CA ASP A 242 29.66 1.86 -11.40
C ASP A 242 28.68 2.54 -12.37
N ASP A 243 29.03 3.72 -12.87
CA ASP A 243 28.18 4.56 -13.73
C ASP A 243 27.55 3.78 -14.89
N HIS A 244 28.30 2.84 -15.49
CA HIS A 244 27.83 2.03 -16.61
C HIS A 244 26.63 1.12 -16.26
N HIS A 245 26.52 0.69 -15.00
CA HIS A 245 25.46 -0.22 -14.53
C HIS A 245 24.31 0.51 -13.84
N ARG A 246 24.43 1.82 -13.56
CA ARG A 246 23.41 2.57 -12.82
C ARG A 246 22.07 2.62 -13.54
N GLN A 247 22.06 2.69 -14.87
CA GLN A 247 20.80 2.70 -15.62
C GLN A 247 20.05 1.37 -15.47
N GLU A 248 20.74 0.24 -15.61
CA GLU A 248 20.15 -1.09 -15.43
C GLU A 248 19.71 -1.30 -13.98
N ALA A 249 20.52 -0.90 -13.01
CA ALA A 249 20.17 -0.96 -11.59
C ALA A 249 18.91 -0.15 -11.26
N SER A 250 18.75 1.04 -11.86
CA SER A 250 17.56 1.88 -11.69
C SER A 250 16.29 1.19 -12.22
N VAL A 251 16.37 0.57 -13.40
CA VAL A 251 15.25 -0.20 -13.97
C VAL A 251 14.89 -1.38 -13.08
N LEU A 252 15.88 -2.16 -12.63
CA LEU A 252 15.65 -3.28 -11.72
C LEU A 252 15.03 -2.83 -10.38
N LEU A 253 15.47 -1.69 -9.85
CA LEU A 253 14.94 -1.13 -8.61
C LEU A 253 13.47 -0.72 -8.76
N GLN A 254 13.10 -0.09 -9.87
CA GLN A 254 11.71 0.31 -10.17
C GLN A 254 10.77 -0.88 -10.43
N ILE A 255 11.32 -2.03 -10.81
CA ILE A 255 10.53 -3.27 -10.98
C ILE A 255 10.38 -4.00 -9.64
N ALA A 256 11.39 -3.94 -8.77
CA ALA A 256 11.43 -4.68 -7.52
C ALA A 256 10.74 -3.96 -6.35
N LEU A 257 10.58 -2.63 -6.44
CA LEU A 257 9.86 -1.77 -5.50
C LEU A 257 8.48 -1.41 -6.06
#